data_AF-A0A932G1Q0-F1
#
_entry.id   AF-A0A932G1Q0-F1
#
_cell.length_a   1.000
_cell.length_b   1.000
_cell.length_c   1.000
_cell.angle_alpha   90.00
_cell.angle_beta   90.00
_cell.angle_gamma   90.00
#
_symmetry.space_group_name_H-M   'P 1'
#
loop_
_entity.id
_entity.type
_entity.pdbx_description
1 polymer ?
#
loop_
_entity_poly.entity_id
_entity_poly.type
_entity_poly.pdbx_seq_one_letter_code
_entity_poly.pdbx_strand_id
1 'polypeptide(L)'
;MSRAGIVLVTQHADMREVLAPFGRGVVADEEGSVATAIEAALSSPARARVIGVVLARLEDPAGLGALADRARDAGSALVALPLAMPRAHDAALHAVARQHALGVAGSLDSLLDACATMAASALPRGPRVAIVCGSTPVARDLAELAVRRGLDATLIDGRDRGLARTLGPSDIIALAGNDARLPRALAPGRTIVRAEVPAGGGGRGTPARGAVRGGERLVALLRLLQAVGRPRPKGTAKASPRPNGIEPDAARAILEGPARVLSEPSSKRALSPYGIPFGREVLSTSASMAEQAARSMRPPLIAKIASPDLLDKLAGRGILREITSRQGARTAYHSLVRAALRARADARILGVLLSETIRGIAEVRIRAVRDPDLGFLIQLGGSGDLGLGLPPDPVMLVPATRADVVELVAAAPVARYYDGSFGREPGDLRALAETIARLVAFASDFRDSVSEVVLDPVVVRAKGQGVVATDARVSVSPPKPGG
;
A
#
# COMPACT_ATOMS: atom_id res chain seq x y z
N MET A 1 2.77 -34.43 -14.24
CA MET A 1 4.06 -33.72 -14.41
C MET A 1 4.10 -32.59 -13.39
N SER A 2 4.95 -32.67 -12.36
CA SER A 2 5.03 -31.63 -11.32
C SER A 2 5.94 -30.50 -11.79
N ARG A 3 5.33 -29.34 -12.10
CA ARG A 3 6.03 -28.09 -12.45
C ARG A 3 6.75 -27.52 -11.22
N ALA A 4 7.69 -26.61 -11.44
CA ALA A 4 8.46 -26.00 -10.37
C ALA A 4 7.57 -25.33 -9.31
N GLY A 5 7.92 -25.46 -8.03
CA GLY A 5 7.11 -24.94 -6.93
C GLY A 5 7.37 -23.47 -6.61
N ILE A 6 8.61 -23.00 -6.81
CA ILE A 6 9.07 -21.65 -6.45
C ILE A 6 10.13 -21.14 -7.41
N VAL A 7 10.11 -19.85 -7.70
CA VAL A 7 11.23 -19.09 -8.26
C VAL A 7 11.70 -18.07 -7.21
N LEU A 8 13.00 -18.00 -6.92
CA LEU A 8 13.61 -17.05 -5.99
C LEU A 8 14.36 -15.99 -6.79
N VAL A 9 14.35 -14.75 -6.34
CA VAL A 9 15.12 -13.66 -6.95
C VAL A 9 15.93 -12.94 -5.88
N THR A 10 17.25 -12.82 -6.04
CA THR A 10 18.15 -12.25 -5.01
C THR A 10 19.43 -11.66 -5.61
N GLN A 11 20.11 -10.73 -4.95
CA GLN A 11 21.38 -10.17 -5.40
C GLN A 11 22.63 -10.82 -4.76
N HIS A 12 22.45 -11.90 -3.99
CA HIS A 12 23.56 -12.50 -3.25
C HIS A 12 24.41 -13.40 -4.15
N ALA A 13 25.70 -13.07 -4.31
CA ALA A 13 26.63 -13.81 -5.18
C ALA A 13 26.78 -15.31 -4.78
N ASP A 14 26.77 -15.61 -3.48
CA ASP A 14 26.96 -16.98 -2.95
C ASP A 14 25.72 -17.88 -3.02
N MET A 15 24.64 -17.43 -3.67
CA MET A 15 23.35 -18.13 -3.64
C MET A 15 23.38 -19.51 -4.33
N ARG A 16 24.36 -19.78 -5.22
CA ARG A 16 24.55 -21.13 -5.81
C ARG A 16 24.79 -22.18 -4.74
N GLU A 17 25.63 -21.89 -3.76
CA GLU A 17 25.96 -22.81 -2.67
C GLU A 17 24.82 -22.89 -1.66
N VAL A 18 24.19 -21.75 -1.36
CA VAL A 18 23.09 -21.64 -0.41
C VAL A 18 21.82 -22.39 -0.87
N LEU A 19 21.56 -22.45 -2.18
CA LEU A 19 20.39 -23.13 -2.74
C LEU A 19 20.65 -24.58 -3.16
N ALA A 20 21.91 -25.02 -3.19
CA ALA A 20 22.28 -26.40 -3.49
C ALA A 20 21.51 -27.46 -2.68
N PRO A 21 21.18 -27.26 -1.39
CA PRO A 21 20.37 -28.20 -0.62
C PRO A 21 18.91 -28.34 -1.08
N PHE A 22 18.39 -27.36 -1.83
CA PHE A 22 16.98 -27.28 -2.25
C PHE A 22 16.74 -27.61 -3.74
N GLY A 23 17.80 -27.80 -4.54
CA GLY A 23 17.72 -28.21 -5.95
C GLY A 23 18.79 -27.59 -6.86
N ARG A 24 18.66 -27.77 -8.19
CA ARG A 24 19.49 -27.07 -9.19
C ARG A 24 19.03 -25.61 -9.32
N GLY A 25 19.83 -24.65 -8.85
CA GLY A 25 19.63 -23.22 -9.09
C GLY A 25 19.99 -22.83 -10.53
N VAL A 26 19.23 -21.92 -11.13
CA VAL A 26 19.52 -21.34 -12.45
C VAL A 26 20.01 -19.92 -12.21
N VAL A 27 21.32 -19.71 -12.28
CA VAL A 27 21.89 -18.37 -12.13
C VAL A 27 21.85 -17.67 -13.47
N ALA A 28 21.31 -16.45 -13.48
CA ALA A 28 21.29 -15.56 -14.63
C ALA A 28 22.34 -14.47 -14.44
N ASP A 29 23.20 -14.28 -15.43
CA ASP A 29 24.26 -13.28 -15.50
C ASP A 29 23.71 -11.96 -16.08
N GLU A 30 24.48 -10.87 -15.96
CA GLU A 30 24.13 -9.49 -16.35
C GLU A 30 23.63 -9.29 -17.79
N GLU A 31 23.92 -10.23 -18.70
CA GLU A 31 23.60 -10.12 -20.13
C GLU A 31 22.23 -10.71 -20.53
N GLY A 32 21.52 -11.38 -19.62
CA GLY A 32 20.21 -11.98 -19.88
C GLY A 32 19.04 -11.21 -19.25
N SER A 33 17.94 -11.03 -19.99
CA SER A 33 16.69 -10.53 -19.38
C SER A 33 16.25 -11.47 -18.26
N VAL A 34 15.90 -10.91 -17.09
CA VAL A 34 15.31 -11.62 -15.93
C VAL A 34 14.20 -12.57 -16.36
N ALA A 35 13.40 -12.15 -17.37
CA ALA A 35 12.34 -12.95 -17.95
C ALA A 35 12.87 -14.21 -18.64
N THR A 36 13.95 -14.12 -19.40
CA THR A 36 14.54 -15.24 -20.17
C THR A 36 15.11 -16.32 -19.26
N ALA A 37 15.83 -15.94 -18.20
CA ALA A 37 16.39 -16.92 -17.26
C ALA A 37 15.29 -17.68 -16.51
N ILE A 38 14.19 -17.00 -16.18
CA ILE A 38 13.06 -17.61 -15.50
C ILE A 38 12.22 -18.44 -16.47
N GLU A 39 12.05 -18.00 -17.73
CA GLU A 39 11.41 -18.83 -18.76
C GLU A 39 12.20 -20.11 -19.03
N ALA A 40 13.53 -20.03 -19.13
CA ALA A 40 14.39 -21.20 -19.22
C ALA A 40 14.22 -22.13 -18.01
N ALA A 41 14.07 -21.56 -16.81
CA ALA A 41 13.88 -22.34 -15.59
C ALA A 41 12.47 -22.95 -15.49
N LEU A 42 11.42 -22.23 -15.88
CA LEU A 42 10.03 -22.70 -15.92
C LEU A 42 9.79 -23.73 -17.03
N SER A 43 10.54 -23.65 -18.13
CA SER A 43 10.48 -24.56 -19.28
C SER A 43 11.37 -25.80 -19.12
N SER A 44 12.20 -25.86 -18.08
CA SER A 44 13.11 -26.97 -17.84
C SER A 44 12.33 -28.26 -17.48
N PRO A 45 12.61 -29.41 -18.12
CA PRO A 45 11.95 -30.67 -17.83
C PRO A 45 12.36 -31.30 -16.47
N ALA A 46 13.31 -30.68 -15.74
CA ALA A 46 13.80 -31.18 -14.47
C ALA A 46 12.86 -30.86 -13.30
N ARG A 47 12.70 -31.84 -12.39
CA ARG A 47 11.81 -31.81 -11.20
C ARG A 47 12.33 -30.90 -10.07
N ALA A 48 12.63 -29.63 -10.33
CA ALA A 48 13.08 -28.69 -9.29
C ALA A 48 11.87 -28.12 -8.53
N ARG A 49 11.77 -28.33 -7.20
CA ARG A 49 10.72 -27.70 -6.37
C ARG A 49 11.01 -26.22 -6.08
N VAL A 50 12.29 -25.84 -6.12
CA VAL A 50 12.78 -24.47 -5.92
C VAL A 50 13.77 -24.15 -7.03
N ILE A 51 13.58 -23.01 -7.69
CA ILE A 51 14.49 -22.42 -8.67
C ILE A 51 15.00 -21.12 -8.03
N GLY A 52 16.31 -20.92 -7.92
CA GLY A 52 16.85 -19.63 -7.55
C GLY A 52 17.46 -18.90 -8.71
N VAL A 53 17.12 -17.63 -8.85
CA VAL A 53 17.65 -16.66 -9.81
C VAL A 53 18.38 -15.58 -9.02
N VAL A 54 19.64 -15.37 -9.37
CA VAL A 54 20.47 -14.30 -8.80
C VAL A 54 20.48 -13.16 -9.82
N LEU A 55 20.23 -11.92 -9.39
CA LEU A 55 20.27 -10.73 -10.22
C LEU A 55 21.31 -9.75 -9.68
N ALA A 56 22.11 -9.14 -10.54
CA ALA A 56 23.08 -8.13 -10.11
C ALA A 56 22.40 -6.88 -9.51
N ARG A 57 21.22 -6.51 -10.02
CA ARG A 57 20.38 -5.45 -9.48
C ARG A 57 18.89 -5.80 -9.57
N LEU A 58 18.11 -5.34 -8.60
CA LEU A 58 16.66 -5.51 -8.51
C LEU A 58 15.99 -4.16 -8.82
N GLU A 59 16.39 -3.54 -9.92
CA GLU A 59 16.05 -2.14 -10.24
C GLU A 59 14.62 -1.95 -10.77
N ASP A 60 13.93 -3.03 -11.15
CA ASP A 60 12.61 -2.95 -11.78
C ASP A 60 11.53 -3.73 -11.00
N PRO A 61 10.80 -3.07 -10.08
CA PRO A 61 9.67 -3.70 -9.41
C PRO A 61 8.49 -4.00 -10.36
N ALA A 62 8.36 -3.35 -11.52
CA ALA A 62 7.30 -3.65 -12.50
C ALA A 62 7.55 -5.01 -13.16
N GLY A 63 8.81 -5.25 -13.55
CA GLY A 63 9.29 -6.53 -14.06
C GLY A 63 9.04 -7.68 -13.09
N LEU A 64 9.24 -7.47 -11.78
CA LEU A 64 8.92 -8.47 -10.75
C LEU A 64 7.43 -8.81 -10.68
N GLY A 65 6.55 -7.82 -10.87
CA GLY A 65 5.10 -8.05 -10.89
C GLY A 65 4.67 -8.91 -12.08
N ALA A 66 5.10 -8.55 -13.29
CA ALA A 66 4.84 -9.32 -14.51
C ALA A 66 5.39 -10.75 -14.41
N LEU A 67 6.54 -10.90 -13.78
CA LEU A 67 7.17 -12.19 -13.55
C LEU A 67 6.42 -13.04 -12.51
N ALA A 68 5.95 -12.43 -11.42
CA ALA A 68 5.14 -13.11 -10.41
C ALA A 68 3.82 -13.62 -11.02
N ASP A 69 3.23 -12.85 -11.93
CA ASP A 69 2.05 -13.26 -12.69
C ASP A 69 2.33 -14.47 -13.59
N ARG A 70 3.43 -14.44 -14.35
CA ARG A 70 3.84 -15.58 -15.20
C ARG A 70 4.16 -16.83 -14.37
N ALA A 71 4.86 -16.68 -13.25
CA ALA A 71 5.13 -17.79 -12.32
C ALA A 71 3.80 -18.40 -11.82
N ARG A 72 2.82 -17.56 -11.45
CA ARG A 72 1.50 -18.01 -11.03
C ARG A 72 0.74 -18.74 -12.14
N ASP A 73 0.74 -18.20 -13.36
CA ASP A 73 0.09 -18.83 -14.52
C ASP A 73 0.71 -20.19 -14.84
N ALA A 74 2.02 -20.35 -14.57
CA ALA A 74 2.70 -21.63 -14.65
C ALA A 74 2.38 -22.59 -13.48
N GLY A 75 1.77 -22.10 -12.40
CA GLY A 75 1.43 -22.86 -11.18
C GLY A 75 2.49 -22.82 -10.08
N SER A 76 3.39 -21.83 -10.13
CA SER A 76 4.53 -21.62 -9.23
C SER A 76 4.34 -20.34 -8.40
N ALA A 77 5.02 -20.24 -7.25
CA ALA A 77 5.12 -18.98 -6.51
C ALA A 77 6.44 -18.26 -6.83
N LEU A 78 6.44 -16.94 -6.88
CA LEU A 78 7.67 -16.13 -6.94
C LEU A 78 7.95 -15.57 -5.54
N VAL A 79 9.21 -15.63 -5.11
CA VAL A 79 9.67 -15.01 -3.87
C VAL A 79 10.89 -14.15 -4.16
N ALA A 80 10.84 -12.87 -3.82
CA ALA A 80 11.96 -11.95 -3.95
C ALA A 80 12.60 -11.68 -2.58
N LEU A 81 13.93 -11.62 -2.56
CA LEU A 81 14.71 -11.05 -1.47
C LEU A 81 15.36 -9.76 -1.98
N PRO A 82 14.83 -8.58 -1.61
CA PRO A 82 15.41 -7.30 -1.96
C PRO A 82 16.62 -7.04 -1.07
N LEU A 83 17.80 -7.48 -1.49
CA LEU A 83 19.05 -6.98 -0.92
C LEU A 83 19.32 -5.61 -1.56
N ALA A 84 19.68 -4.61 -0.74
CA ALA A 84 20.16 -3.29 -1.17
C ALA A 84 19.17 -2.39 -1.97
N MET A 85 17.93 -2.22 -1.50
CA MET A 85 17.00 -1.22 -2.06
C MET A 85 16.93 0.05 -1.18
N PRO A 86 16.93 1.28 -1.75
CA PRO A 86 16.59 2.49 -1.00
C PRO A 86 15.18 2.37 -0.38
N ARG A 87 14.97 2.89 0.84
CA ARG A 87 13.69 2.77 1.58
C ARG A 87 12.43 3.16 0.78
N ALA A 88 12.54 4.09 -0.17
CA ALA A 88 11.43 4.49 -1.04
C ALA A 88 10.96 3.35 -1.97
N HIS A 89 11.89 2.52 -2.45
CA HIS A 89 11.58 1.36 -3.29
C HIS A 89 11.08 0.16 -2.48
N ASP A 90 11.32 0.12 -1.16
CA ASP A 90 10.82 -0.94 -0.28
C ASP A 90 9.28 -0.93 -0.19
N ALA A 91 8.69 0.26 -0.05
CA ALA A 91 7.24 0.42 -0.03
C ALA A 91 6.60 0.08 -1.39
N ALA A 92 7.27 0.44 -2.50
CA ALA A 92 6.84 0.12 -3.84
C ALA A 92 6.93 -1.39 -4.13
N LEU A 93 8.02 -2.04 -3.72
CA LEU A 93 8.17 -3.49 -3.80
C LEU A 93 7.12 -4.22 -2.95
N HIS A 94 6.84 -3.74 -1.74
CA HIS A 94 5.75 -4.28 -0.94
C HIS A 94 4.37 -4.06 -1.59
N ALA A 95 4.18 -2.97 -2.34
CA ALA A 95 2.97 -2.74 -3.13
C ALA A 95 2.87 -3.74 -4.30
N VAL A 96 3.94 -3.89 -5.10
CA VAL A 96 4.04 -4.92 -6.16
C VAL A 96 3.76 -6.28 -5.57
N ALA A 97 4.35 -6.57 -4.41
CA ALA A 97 4.25 -7.87 -3.82
C ALA A 97 2.85 -8.23 -3.34
N ARG A 98 2.12 -7.25 -2.81
CA ARG A 98 0.71 -7.42 -2.48
C ARG A 98 -0.13 -7.61 -3.73
N GLN A 99 0.04 -6.75 -4.74
CA GLN A 99 -0.81 -6.76 -5.94
C GLN A 99 -0.57 -7.99 -6.83
N HIS A 100 0.69 -8.38 -6.98
CA HIS A 100 1.12 -9.50 -7.79
C HIS A 100 1.44 -10.72 -6.95
N ALA A 101 0.99 -10.76 -5.68
CA ALA A 101 1.12 -11.93 -4.82
C ALA A 101 2.53 -12.57 -4.88
N LEU A 102 3.54 -11.72 -4.75
CA LEU A 102 4.96 -12.05 -4.61
C LEU A 102 5.25 -12.26 -3.13
N GLY A 103 5.95 -13.33 -2.78
CA GLY A 103 6.57 -13.42 -1.45
C GLY A 103 7.73 -12.43 -1.35
N VAL A 104 7.81 -11.65 -0.28
CA VAL A 104 9.01 -10.82 0.00
C VAL A 104 9.63 -11.28 1.31
N ALA A 105 10.86 -11.77 1.23
CA ALA A 105 11.65 -12.11 2.40
C ALA A 105 12.34 -10.85 2.93
N GLY A 106 12.29 -10.64 4.25
CA GLY A 106 12.95 -9.49 4.90
C GLY A 106 14.42 -9.73 5.23
N SER A 107 14.90 -10.97 5.08
CA SER A 107 16.27 -11.38 5.34
C SER A 107 16.61 -12.65 4.56
N LEU A 108 17.90 -12.94 4.41
CA LEU A 108 18.37 -14.20 3.83
C LEU A 108 17.84 -15.41 4.62
N ASP A 109 17.85 -15.33 5.95
CA ASP A 109 17.31 -16.39 6.81
C ASP A 109 15.81 -16.61 6.56
N SER A 110 15.02 -15.54 6.48
CA SER A 110 13.58 -15.63 6.14
C SER A 110 13.34 -16.21 4.75
N LEU A 111 14.21 -15.92 3.77
CA LEU A 111 14.14 -16.48 2.42
C LEU A 111 14.39 -18.00 2.46
N LEU A 112 15.46 -18.44 3.11
CA LEU A 112 15.82 -19.86 3.22
C LEU A 112 14.75 -20.65 3.96
N ASP A 113 14.16 -20.04 4.96
CA ASP A 113 13.09 -20.63 5.74
C ASP A 113 11.80 -20.80 4.93
N ALA A 114 11.47 -19.84 4.07
CA ALA A 114 10.38 -19.99 3.10
C ALA A 114 10.70 -21.12 2.08
N CYS A 115 11.94 -21.19 1.58
CA CYS A 115 12.38 -22.23 0.65
C CYS A 115 12.26 -23.62 1.27
N ALA A 116 12.76 -23.81 2.49
CA ALA A 116 12.71 -25.08 3.21
C ALA A 116 11.27 -25.54 3.45
N THR A 117 10.41 -24.62 3.86
CA THR A 117 8.98 -24.91 4.13
C THR A 117 8.25 -25.39 2.88
N MET A 118 8.53 -24.74 1.75
CA MET A 118 7.89 -25.02 0.47
C MET A 118 8.53 -26.20 -0.30
N ALA A 119 9.80 -26.49 -0.06
CA ALA A 119 10.43 -27.73 -0.51
C ALA A 119 9.77 -28.95 0.16
N ALA A 120 9.27 -28.80 1.40
CA ALA A 120 8.60 -29.85 2.16
C ALA A 120 7.08 -29.94 1.91
N SER A 121 6.40 -28.83 1.62
CA SER A 121 4.93 -28.74 1.58
C SER A 121 4.41 -28.18 0.25
N ALA A 122 3.24 -28.66 -0.21
CA ALA A 122 2.59 -28.10 -1.41
C ALA A 122 2.05 -26.69 -1.13
N LEU A 123 2.01 -25.83 -2.16
CA LEU A 123 1.34 -24.52 -2.09
C LEU A 123 -0.15 -24.70 -1.79
N PRO A 124 -0.72 -23.89 -0.87
CA PRO A 124 -2.16 -23.88 -0.69
C PRO A 124 -2.89 -23.30 -1.88
N ARG A 125 -4.03 -23.90 -2.20
CA ARG A 125 -4.94 -23.46 -3.26
C ARG A 125 -5.99 -22.45 -2.79
N GLY A 126 -5.92 -22.01 -1.52
CA GLY A 126 -6.88 -21.13 -0.87
C GLY A 126 -6.50 -20.85 0.58
N PRO A 127 -7.32 -20.10 1.35
CA PRO A 127 -6.93 -19.64 2.69
C PRO A 127 -6.90 -20.77 3.73
N ARG A 128 -7.51 -21.93 3.45
CA ARG A 128 -7.63 -23.10 4.34
C ARG A 128 -6.31 -23.84 4.56
N VAL A 129 -5.59 -23.47 5.62
CA VAL A 129 -4.28 -24.01 5.96
C VAL A 129 -4.25 -24.56 7.39
N ALA A 130 -3.67 -25.73 7.56
CA ALA A 130 -3.38 -26.32 8.86
C ALA A 130 -1.87 -26.24 9.14
N ILE A 131 -1.48 -25.51 10.18
CA ILE A 131 -0.10 -25.36 10.63
C ILE A 131 0.10 -26.29 11.82
N VAL A 132 1.06 -27.20 11.73
CA VAL A 132 1.38 -28.18 12.78
C VAL A 132 2.75 -27.85 13.35
N CYS A 133 2.82 -27.51 14.64
CA CYS A 133 4.08 -27.26 15.33
C CYS A 133 4.18 -28.05 16.63
N GLY A 134 5.41 -28.45 16.99
CA GLY A 134 5.66 -29.20 18.22
C GLY A 134 5.59 -28.39 19.52
N SER A 135 5.24 -27.10 19.46
CA SER A 135 5.29 -26.16 20.59
C SER A 135 3.99 -25.37 20.73
N THR A 136 3.33 -25.43 21.89
CA THR A 136 2.09 -24.70 22.19
C THR A 136 2.26 -23.18 22.19
N PRO A 137 3.31 -22.60 22.78
CA PRO A 137 3.57 -21.16 22.65
C PRO A 137 3.69 -20.71 21.20
N VAL A 138 4.40 -21.47 20.37
CA VAL A 138 4.55 -21.16 18.95
C VAL A 138 3.20 -21.24 18.26
N ALA A 139 2.41 -22.31 18.45
CA ALA A 139 1.08 -22.43 17.86
C ALA A 139 0.17 -21.22 18.19
N ARG A 140 0.25 -20.72 19.42
CA ARG A 140 -0.53 -19.56 19.90
C ARG A 140 -0.11 -18.27 19.21
N ASP A 141 1.19 -17.97 19.19
CA ASP A 141 1.72 -16.77 18.54
C ASP A 141 1.32 -16.70 17.05
N LEU A 142 1.20 -17.87 16.42
CA LEU A 142 0.81 -18.01 15.02
C LEU A 142 -0.67 -17.78 14.78
N ALA A 143 -1.53 -18.31 15.65
CA ALA A 143 -2.96 -18.01 15.62
C ALA A 143 -3.20 -16.51 15.83
N GLU A 144 -2.52 -15.89 16.80
CA GLU A 144 -2.62 -14.45 17.03
C GLU A 144 -2.09 -13.61 15.86
N LEU A 145 -0.97 -14.01 15.26
CA LEU A 145 -0.41 -13.32 14.11
C LEU A 145 -1.36 -13.40 12.91
N ALA A 146 -1.98 -14.56 12.66
CA ALA A 146 -2.99 -14.72 11.62
C ALA A 146 -4.18 -13.78 11.83
N VAL A 147 -4.71 -13.69 13.06
CA VAL A 147 -5.80 -12.77 13.42
C VAL A 147 -5.39 -11.31 13.23
N ARG A 148 -4.19 -10.91 13.67
CA ARG A 148 -3.63 -9.56 13.44
C ARG A 148 -3.50 -9.19 11.97
N ARG A 149 -3.50 -10.18 11.07
CA ARG A 149 -3.42 -10.02 9.62
C ARG A 149 -4.78 -10.21 8.92
N GLY A 150 -5.88 -10.26 9.67
CA GLY A 150 -7.24 -10.33 9.15
C GLY A 150 -7.65 -11.72 8.65
N LEU A 151 -6.95 -12.78 9.06
CA LEU A 151 -7.33 -14.17 8.76
C LEU A 151 -8.05 -14.77 9.97
N ASP A 152 -9.07 -15.59 9.72
CA ASP A 152 -9.70 -16.36 10.81
C ASP A 152 -8.79 -17.52 11.23
N ALA A 153 -8.44 -17.60 12.51
CA ALA A 153 -7.49 -18.59 13.01
C ALA A 153 -7.98 -19.29 14.27
N THR A 154 -7.90 -20.62 14.28
CA THR A 154 -8.20 -21.46 15.45
C THR A 154 -6.95 -22.15 15.98
N LEU A 155 -6.69 -22.05 17.27
CA LEU A 155 -5.62 -22.80 17.97
C LEU A 155 -6.17 -24.12 18.51
N ILE A 156 -5.44 -25.21 18.29
CA ILE A 156 -5.74 -26.54 18.84
C ILE A 156 -4.53 -27.06 19.59
N ASP A 157 -4.72 -27.37 20.87
CA ASP A 157 -3.74 -28.12 21.65
C ASP A 157 -3.87 -29.62 21.35
N GLY A 158 -2.76 -30.30 21.05
CA GLY A 158 -2.72 -31.70 20.60
C GLY A 158 -3.24 -32.72 21.62
N ARG A 159 -3.58 -32.29 22.83
CA ARG A 159 -4.32 -33.09 23.83
C ARG A 159 -5.81 -33.23 23.50
N ASP A 160 -6.35 -32.35 22.65
CA ASP A 160 -7.79 -32.21 22.42
C ASP A 160 -8.25 -32.90 21.13
N ARG A 161 -8.22 -34.24 21.14
CA ARG A 161 -8.50 -35.09 19.97
C ARG A 161 -9.94 -34.97 19.43
N GLY A 162 -10.89 -34.57 20.27
CA GLY A 162 -12.30 -34.43 19.90
C GLY A 162 -12.59 -33.17 19.07
N LEU A 163 -11.79 -32.12 19.26
CA LEU A 163 -12.02 -30.80 18.67
C LEU A 163 -11.85 -30.80 17.15
N ALA A 164 -10.97 -31.64 16.61
CA ALA A 164 -10.67 -31.71 15.17
C ALA A 164 -11.92 -31.98 14.29
N ARG A 165 -12.95 -32.62 14.86
CA ARG A 165 -14.21 -32.95 14.16
C ARG A 165 -15.27 -31.85 14.27
N THR A 166 -15.10 -30.89 15.18
CA THR A 166 -16.05 -29.79 15.44
C THR A 166 -15.55 -28.45 14.91
N LEU A 167 -14.40 -28.41 14.24
CA LEU A 167 -13.81 -27.18 13.74
C LEU A 167 -14.67 -26.54 12.65
N GLY A 168 -14.92 -25.24 12.83
CA GLY A 168 -15.63 -24.40 11.89
C GLY A 168 -14.86 -24.08 10.60
N PRO A 169 -15.34 -23.12 9.81
CA PRO A 169 -14.82 -22.80 8.47
C PRO A 169 -13.50 -22.02 8.45
N SER A 170 -12.77 -21.89 9.57
CA SER A 170 -11.59 -21.02 9.70
C SER A 170 -10.55 -21.20 8.59
N ASP A 171 -9.95 -20.07 8.24
CA ASP A 171 -8.89 -20.00 7.24
C ASP A 171 -7.63 -20.71 7.76
N ILE A 172 -7.20 -20.44 8.98
CA ILE A 172 -6.00 -21.04 9.58
C ILE A 172 -6.37 -21.89 10.79
N ILE A 173 -5.75 -23.07 10.87
CA ILE A 173 -5.76 -23.91 12.07
C ILE A 173 -4.31 -24.07 12.54
N ALA A 174 -3.95 -23.51 13.70
CA ALA A 174 -2.65 -23.70 14.32
C ALA A 174 -2.72 -24.84 15.35
N LEU A 175 -1.81 -25.80 15.24
CA LEU A 175 -1.81 -27.02 16.04
C LEU A 175 -0.53 -27.17 16.83
N ALA A 176 -0.68 -27.32 18.14
CA ALA A 176 0.39 -27.62 19.05
C ALA A 176 0.46 -29.13 19.29
N GLY A 177 1.33 -29.86 18.60
CA GLY A 177 1.56 -31.28 18.89
C GLY A 177 2.35 -32.02 17.83
N ASN A 178 3.00 -33.11 18.25
CA ASN A 178 3.79 -33.99 17.40
C ASN A 178 2.98 -35.22 16.89
N ASP A 179 1.66 -35.26 17.07
CA ASP A 179 0.84 -36.39 16.66
C ASP A 179 0.71 -36.45 15.13
N ALA A 180 1.39 -37.42 14.50
CA ALA A 180 1.40 -37.60 13.05
C ALA A 180 0.03 -37.95 12.44
N ARG A 181 -0.96 -38.35 13.25
CA ARG A 181 -2.30 -38.78 12.79
C ARG A 181 -3.28 -37.62 12.72
N LEU A 182 -3.12 -36.59 13.56
CA LEU A 182 -4.01 -35.44 13.64
C LEU A 182 -4.08 -34.61 12.34
N PRO A 183 -2.96 -34.35 11.64
CA PRO A 183 -2.98 -33.61 10.38
C PRO A 183 -3.82 -34.29 9.29
N ARG A 184 -3.85 -35.65 9.29
CA ARG A 184 -4.67 -36.43 8.37
C ARG A 184 -6.17 -36.31 8.68
N ALA A 185 -6.54 -36.11 9.95
CA ALA A 185 -7.93 -35.95 10.36
C ALA A 185 -8.52 -34.58 9.98
N LEU A 186 -7.68 -33.57 9.81
CA LEU A 186 -8.08 -32.19 9.44
C LEU A 186 -8.20 -31.98 7.92
N ALA A 187 -7.88 -33.01 7.14
CA ALA A 187 -7.47 -32.95 5.74
C ALA A 187 -8.54 -32.83 4.63
N PRO A 188 -9.85 -32.61 4.85
CA PRO A 188 -10.72 -32.30 3.70
C PRO A 188 -10.39 -30.92 3.11
N GLY A 189 -9.65 -30.89 2.00
CA GLY A 189 -9.39 -29.68 1.21
C GLY A 189 -8.44 -28.65 1.82
N ARG A 190 -7.65 -29.03 2.84
CA ARG A 190 -6.66 -28.14 3.50
C ARG A 190 -5.23 -28.48 3.11
N THR A 191 -4.38 -27.45 3.06
CA THR A 191 -2.93 -27.64 2.94
C THR A 191 -2.30 -27.74 4.32
N ILE A 192 -1.50 -28.76 4.53
CA ILE A 192 -0.80 -29.00 5.80
C ILE A 192 0.61 -28.45 5.69
N VAL A 193 0.96 -27.57 6.63
CA VAL A 193 2.30 -27.00 6.81
C VAL A 193 2.85 -27.52 8.13
N ARG A 194 4.06 -28.07 8.11
CA ARG A 194 4.77 -28.44 9.35
C ARG A 194 5.80 -27.38 9.71
N ALA A 195 5.67 -26.83 10.90
CA ALA A 195 6.64 -25.92 11.51
C ALA A 195 7.41 -26.71 12.59
N GLU A 196 8.61 -27.17 12.24
CA GLU A 196 9.49 -27.83 13.20
C GLU A 196 10.17 -26.79 14.10
N VAL A 197 10.07 -26.98 15.41
CA VAL A 197 10.89 -26.27 16.38
C VAL A 197 12.06 -27.20 16.70
N PRO A 198 13.33 -26.80 16.47
CA PRO A 198 14.46 -27.61 16.86
C PRO A 198 14.38 -27.91 18.35
N ALA A 199 14.46 -29.19 18.73
CA ALA A 199 14.54 -29.58 20.13
C ALA A 199 15.80 -28.94 20.74
N GLY A 200 15.62 -28.09 21.75
CA GLY A 200 16.73 -27.46 22.44
C GLY A 200 17.58 -28.51 23.17
N GLY A 201 18.77 -28.78 22.64
CA GLY A 201 19.85 -29.40 23.41
C GLY A 201 20.40 -28.38 24.40
N GLY A 202 20.14 -28.60 25.69
CA GLY A 202 20.74 -27.82 26.77
C GLY A 202 22.25 -28.07 26.85
N GLY A 203 23.04 -27.05 26.52
CA GLY A 203 24.46 -26.96 26.82
C GLY A 203 24.79 -25.52 27.18
N ARG A 204 25.34 -25.29 28.38
CA ARG A 204 25.72 -23.95 28.86
C ARG A 204 26.73 -23.33 27.87
N GLY A 205 26.41 -22.17 27.30
CA GLY A 205 27.45 -21.32 26.68
C GLY A 205 27.12 -20.52 25.42
N THR A 206 25.92 -20.58 24.82
CA THR A 206 25.58 -19.69 23.69
C THR A 206 24.09 -19.33 23.69
N PRO A 207 23.72 -18.04 23.56
CA PRO A 207 22.32 -17.65 23.53
C PRO A 207 21.63 -18.17 22.25
N ALA A 208 20.44 -18.70 22.46
CA ALA A 208 19.65 -19.48 21.51
C ALA A 208 19.32 -18.72 20.19
N ARG A 209 20.04 -19.05 19.11
CA ARG A 209 19.68 -18.69 17.71
C ARG A 209 18.57 -19.57 17.10
N GLY A 210 18.12 -20.61 17.80
CA GLY A 210 17.20 -21.63 17.27
C GLY A 210 15.69 -21.39 17.50
N ALA A 211 15.31 -20.62 18.53
CA ALA A 211 13.90 -20.42 18.89
C ALA A 211 13.21 -19.33 18.06
N VAL A 212 13.97 -18.36 17.54
CA VAL A 212 13.46 -17.22 16.76
C VAL A 212 13.13 -17.60 15.30
N ARG A 213 13.75 -18.67 14.78
CA ARG A 213 13.60 -19.09 13.38
C ARG A 213 12.18 -19.53 13.03
N GLY A 214 11.50 -20.27 13.90
CA GLY A 214 10.15 -20.82 13.64
C GLY A 214 9.07 -19.76 13.34
N GLY A 215 9.13 -18.61 14.02
CA GLY A 215 8.19 -17.50 13.82
C GLY A 215 8.41 -16.77 12.51
N GLU A 216 9.67 -16.54 12.12
CA GLU A 216 10.02 -15.87 10.86
C GLU A 216 9.71 -16.74 9.64
N ARG A 217 9.96 -18.07 9.70
CA ARG A 217 9.58 -19.03 8.62
C ARG A 217 8.10 -18.93 8.30
N LEU A 218 7.30 -18.76 9.34
CA LEU A 218 5.86 -18.79 9.24
C LEU A 218 5.26 -17.42 8.96
N VAL A 219 5.88 -16.32 9.39
CA VAL A 219 5.54 -14.98 8.89
C VAL A 219 5.78 -14.91 7.38
N ALA A 220 6.92 -15.43 6.91
CA ALA A 220 7.25 -15.49 5.50
C ALA A 220 6.28 -16.40 4.73
N LEU A 221 5.98 -17.58 5.28
CA LEU A 221 4.97 -18.46 4.71
C LEU A 221 3.59 -17.80 4.70
N LEU A 222 3.08 -17.28 5.82
CA LEU A 222 1.79 -16.58 5.91
C LEU A 222 1.68 -15.43 4.92
N ARG A 223 2.73 -14.60 4.76
CA ARG A 223 2.80 -13.57 3.71
C ARG A 223 2.67 -14.19 2.31
N LEU A 224 3.34 -15.31 2.08
CA LEU A 224 3.27 -16.08 0.84
C LEU A 224 1.91 -16.77 0.65
N LEU A 225 1.23 -17.23 1.71
CA LEU A 225 -0.12 -17.80 1.65
C LEU A 225 -1.17 -16.73 1.39
N GLN A 226 -1.00 -15.53 1.94
CA GLN A 226 -1.85 -14.37 1.67
C GLN A 226 -1.69 -13.87 0.24
N ALA A 227 -0.48 -13.93 -0.29
CA ALA A 227 -0.19 -13.70 -1.69
C ALA A 227 -0.80 -14.79 -2.59
N VAL A 228 -0.42 -16.06 -2.42
CA VAL A 228 -0.79 -17.15 -3.34
C VAL A 228 -2.26 -17.58 -3.21
N GLY A 229 -2.89 -17.38 -2.05
CA GLY A 229 -4.27 -17.76 -1.77
C GLY A 229 -5.34 -16.75 -2.24
N ARG A 230 -4.94 -15.56 -2.73
CA ARG A 230 -5.88 -14.61 -3.32
C ARG A 230 -6.05 -14.91 -4.81
N PRO A 231 -7.24 -15.35 -5.27
CA PRO A 231 -7.50 -15.39 -6.69
C PRO A 231 -7.41 -13.96 -7.22
N ARG A 232 -6.44 -13.69 -8.10
CA ARG A 232 -6.58 -12.54 -9.00
C ARG A 232 -7.84 -12.81 -9.83
N PRO A 233 -8.80 -11.89 -9.93
CA PRO A 233 -9.83 -12.03 -10.95
C PRO A 233 -9.12 -12.18 -12.29
N LYS A 234 -9.31 -13.33 -12.95
CA LYS A 234 -8.60 -13.66 -14.19
C LYS A 234 -8.79 -12.53 -15.20
N GLY A 235 -7.68 -11.97 -15.66
CA GLY A 235 -7.60 -10.82 -16.54
C GLY A 235 -6.63 -9.77 -16.00
N THR A 236 -5.76 -9.25 -16.86
CA THR A 236 -4.98 -8.01 -16.65
C THR A 236 -5.77 -7.07 -15.74
N ALA A 237 -5.26 -6.74 -14.54
CA ALA A 237 -5.99 -6.03 -13.48
C ALA A 237 -7.14 -5.19 -14.04
N LYS A 238 -8.36 -5.75 -14.08
CA LYS A 238 -9.52 -4.97 -14.51
C LYS A 238 -9.61 -3.88 -13.45
N ALA A 239 -9.25 -2.65 -13.84
CA ALA A 239 -9.39 -1.48 -12.99
C ALA A 239 -10.74 -1.57 -12.29
N SER A 240 -10.80 -1.13 -11.02
CA SER A 240 -12.08 -1.02 -10.31
C SER A 240 -13.15 -0.47 -11.24
N PRO A 241 -14.41 -0.94 -11.13
CA PRO A 241 -15.52 -0.30 -11.85
C PRO A 241 -15.39 1.20 -11.67
N ARG A 242 -15.27 1.93 -12.80
CA ARG A 242 -15.01 3.37 -12.75
C ARG A 242 -16.09 4.03 -11.90
N PRO A 243 -15.74 4.93 -10.98
CA PRO A 243 -16.74 5.69 -10.26
C PRO A 243 -17.70 6.37 -11.23
N ASN A 244 -18.99 6.35 -10.92
CA ASN A 244 -19.99 7.04 -11.73
C ASN A 244 -19.83 8.57 -11.60
N GLY A 245 -20.30 9.29 -12.63
CA GLY A 245 -20.31 10.76 -12.65
C GLY A 245 -18.92 11.37 -12.76
N ILE A 246 -17.97 10.69 -13.41
CA ILE A 246 -16.68 11.27 -13.77
C ILE A 246 -16.76 11.97 -15.13
N GLU A 247 -16.12 13.13 -15.24
CA GLU A 247 -16.09 13.94 -16.47
C GLU A 247 -14.62 14.22 -16.88
N PRO A 248 -13.94 13.26 -17.55
CA PRO A 248 -12.52 13.39 -17.89
C PRO A 248 -12.21 14.62 -18.76
N ASP A 249 -13.08 14.99 -19.69
CA ASP A 249 -12.83 16.10 -20.61
C ASP A 249 -12.81 17.46 -19.89
N ALA A 250 -13.65 17.63 -18.86
CA ALA A 250 -13.66 18.82 -18.02
C ALA A 250 -12.35 18.96 -17.22
N ALA A 251 -11.80 17.85 -16.73
CA ALA A 251 -10.49 17.84 -16.06
C ALA A 251 -9.35 18.11 -17.05
N ARG A 252 -9.39 17.50 -18.25
CA ARG A 252 -8.38 17.67 -19.31
C ARG A 252 -8.21 19.13 -19.71
N ALA A 253 -9.31 19.85 -19.91
CA ALA A 253 -9.30 21.26 -20.29
C ALA A 253 -8.54 22.16 -19.28
N ILE A 254 -8.47 21.75 -18.01
CA ILE A 254 -7.74 22.48 -16.96
C ILE A 254 -6.25 22.08 -16.95
N LEU A 255 -5.95 20.80 -17.23
CA LEU A 255 -4.60 20.25 -17.22
C LEU A 255 -3.75 20.67 -18.43
N GLU A 256 -4.37 20.94 -19.58
CA GLU A 256 -3.69 21.36 -20.81
C GLU A 256 -3.19 22.82 -20.77
N GLY A 257 -3.40 23.53 -19.65
CA GLY A 257 -2.85 24.87 -19.44
C GLY A 257 -1.32 24.92 -19.38
N PRO A 258 -0.71 26.12 -19.49
CA PRO A 258 0.74 26.27 -19.53
C PRO A 258 1.44 25.98 -18.19
N ALA A 259 0.69 25.95 -17.08
CA ALA A 259 1.23 25.82 -15.73
C ALA A 259 1.71 24.39 -15.45
N ARG A 260 2.98 24.24 -15.03
CA ARG A 260 3.57 22.93 -14.66
C ARG A 260 3.15 22.43 -13.27
N VAL A 261 2.79 23.36 -12.40
CA VAL A 261 2.12 23.05 -11.13
C VAL A 261 0.91 23.97 -11.03
N LEU A 262 -0.26 23.38 -10.78
CA LEU A 262 -1.50 24.13 -10.69
C LEU A 262 -1.59 24.83 -9.32
N SER A 263 -2.21 26.01 -9.30
CA SER A 263 -2.61 26.64 -8.04
C SER A 263 -3.65 25.77 -7.30
N GLU A 264 -3.84 25.98 -6.00
CA GLU A 264 -4.86 25.24 -5.22
C GLU A 264 -6.27 25.31 -5.87
N PRO A 265 -6.79 26.48 -6.28
CA PRO A 265 -8.08 26.55 -6.97
C PRO A 265 -8.12 25.75 -8.29
N SER A 266 -7.06 25.83 -9.10
CA SER A 266 -6.99 25.08 -10.36
C SER A 266 -6.87 23.57 -10.14
N SER A 267 -6.09 23.16 -9.13
CA SER A 267 -5.97 21.75 -8.71
C SER A 267 -7.32 21.18 -8.29
N LYS A 268 -8.06 21.91 -7.44
CA LYS A 268 -9.41 21.53 -7.01
C LYS A 268 -10.37 21.46 -8.19
N ARG A 269 -10.32 22.43 -9.12
CA ARG A 269 -11.14 22.41 -10.33
C ARG A 269 -10.81 21.23 -11.24
N ALA A 270 -9.55 20.81 -11.35
CA ALA A 270 -9.16 19.65 -12.15
C ALA A 270 -9.64 18.31 -11.54
N LEU A 271 -9.74 18.24 -10.21
CA LEU A 271 -10.11 17.03 -9.48
C LEU A 271 -11.62 16.93 -9.20
N SER A 272 -12.34 18.06 -9.20
CA SER A 272 -13.80 18.12 -8.97
C SER A 272 -14.62 17.29 -9.99
N PRO A 273 -14.28 17.27 -11.30
CA PRO A 273 -14.90 16.39 -12.29
C PRO A 273 -14.78 14.89 -11.98
N TYR A 274 -13.87 14.49 -11.09
CA TYR A 274 -13.75 13.10 -10.62
C TYR A 274 -14.55 12.86 -9.33
N GLY A 275 -15.25 13.87 -8.82
CA GLY A 275 -16.04 13.83 -7.59
C GLY A 275 -15.21 13.77 -6.31
N ILE A 276 -13.99 14.31 -6.32
CA ILE A 276 -13.22 14.50 -5.09
C ILE A 276 -13.98 15.51 -4.20
N PRO A 277 -14.29 15.17 -2.94
CA PRO A 277 -15.14 16.03 -2.12
C PRO A 277 -14.35 17.20 -1.55
N PHE A 278 -14.59 18.40 -2.06
CA PHE A 278 -14.02 19.64 -1.52
C PHE A 278 -15.02 20.39 -0.65
N GLY A 279 -14.50 21.13 0.32
CA GLY A 279 -15.30 22.04 1.13
C GLY A 279 -15.81 23.23 0.32
N ARG A 280 -16.74 24.00 0.89
CA ARG A 280 -17.21 25.25 0.27
C ARG A 280 -16.12 26.31 0.35
N GLU A 281 -15.73 26.83 -0.82
CA GLU A 281 -14.68 27.84 -0.93
C GLU A 281 -15.03 28.91 -1.98
N VAL A 282 -14.48 30.11 -1.82
CA VAL A 282 -14.64 31.23 -2.74
C VAL A 282 -13.30 31.90 -2.97
N LEU A 283 -12.83 31.91 -4.23
CA LEU A 283 -11.66 32.70 -4.62
C LEU A 283 -12.08 34.17 -4.74
N SER A 284 -11.52 34.99 -3.85
CA SER A 284 -11.75 36.43 -3.84
C SER A 284 -10.55 37.13 -4.46
N THR A 285 -10.77 37.91 -5.53
CA THR A 285 -9.72 38.68 -6.22
C THR A 285 -9.62 40.13 -5.72
N SER A 286 -10.42 40.49 -4.72
CA SER A 286 -10.37 41.78 -4.03
C SER A 286 -10.83 41.65 -2.59
N ALA A 287 -10.47 42.64 -1.76
CA ALA A 287 -10.90 42.68 -0.36
C ALA A 287 -12.43 42.84 -0.21
N SER A 288 -13.08 43.51 -1.17
CA SER A 288 -14.54 43.64 -1.21
C SER A 288 -15.22 42.31 -1.53
N MET A 289 -14.67 41.54 -2.50
CA MET A 289 -15.15 40.18 -2.78
C MET A 289 -14.96 39.25 -1.57
N ALA A 290 -13.85 39.37 -0.85
CA ALA A 290 -13.60 38.59 0.37
C ALA A 290 -14.64 38.88 1.46
N GLU A 291 -14.96 40.16 1.66
CA GLU A 291 -16.02 40.59 2.56
C GLU A 291 -17.39 40.02 2.13
N GLN A 292 -17.72 40.10 0.84
CA GLN A 292 -18.99 39.62 0.29
C GLN A 292 -19.11 38.10 0.40
N ALA A 293 -18.06 37.35 0.07
CA ALA A 293 -18.01 35.90 0.20
C ALA A 293 -18.32 35.48 1.65
N ALA A 294 -17.65 36.13 2.62
CA ALA A 294 -17.86 35.88 4.04
C ALA A 294 -19.30 36.14 4.53
N ARG A 295 -20.11 36.94 3.81
CA ARG A 295 -21.54 37.13 4.16
C ARG A 295 -22.35 35.87 3.98
N SER A 296 -21.96 35.02 3.03
CA SER A 296 -22.73 33.86 2.60
C SER A 296 -22.20 32.55 3.19
N MET A 297 -21.05 32.56 3.86
CA MET A 297 -20.33 31.37 4.36
C MET A 297 -20.47 31.23 5.88
N ARG A 298 -20.27 30.01 6.38
CA ARG A 298 -20.37 29.69 7.82
C ARG A 298 -19.03 29.92 8.53
N PRO A 299 -18.91 30.89 9.45
CA PRO A 299 -17.69 31.08 10.25
C PRO A 299 -17.49 29.95 11.29
N PRO A 300 -16.25 29.75 11.80
CA PRO A 300 -15.04 30.45 11.41
C PRO A 300 -14.56 30.06 10.02
N LEU A 301 -14.05 31.04 9.28
CA LEU A 301 -13.46 30.85 7.96
C LEU A 301 -11.93 30.77 8.04
N ILE A 302 -11.34 30.18 7.02
CA ILE A 302 -9.91 30.17 6.76
C ILE A 302 -9.68 30.96 5.47
N ALA A 303 -8.68 31.84 5.46
CA ALA A 303 -8.20 32.55 4.28
C ALA A 303 -6.83 32.01 3.89
N LYS A 304 -6.66 31.64 2.62
CA LYS A 304 -5.41 31.12 2.07
C LYS A 304 -4.98 31.95 0.88
N ILE A 305 -3.71 32.32 0.79
CA ILE A 305 -3.19 32.96 -0.43
C ILE A 305 -3.29 31.98 -1.61
N ALA A 306 -3.85 32.43 -2.73
CA ALA A 306 -3.93 31.65 -3.96
C ALA A 306 -2.91 32.18 -4.95
N SER A 307 -1.82 31.43 -5.16
CA SER A 307 -0.78 31.80 -6.12
C SER A 307 -0.10 30.53 -6.65
N PRO A 308 0.10 30.40 -7.98
CA PRO A 308 0.92 29.33 -8.55
C PRO A 308 2.41 29.47 -8.19
N ASP A 309 2.85 30.65 -7.75
CA ASP A 309 4.25 30.96 -7.48
C ASP A 309 4.61 30.80 -5.99
N LEU A 310 3.62 30.55 -5.12
CA LEU A 310 3.74 30.41 -3.67
C LEU A 310 3.05 29.14 -3.16
N LEU A 311 3.48 27.98 -3.69
CA LEU A 311 2.86 26.68 -3.41
C LEU A 311 3.00 26.27 -1.94
N ASP A 312 4.15 26.49 -1.32
CA ASP A 312 4.41 26.18 0.10
C ASP A 312 4.00 27.33 1.03
N LYS A 313 2.82 27.91 0.77
CA LYS A 313 2.08 28.94 1.55
C LYS A 313 2.91 29.71 2.60
N LEU A 314 4.03 30.29 2.17
CA LEU A 314 4.96 31.10 2.97
C LEU A 314 5.34 30.48 4.33
N ALA A 315 5.57 29.16 4.40
CA ALA A 315 5.85 28.46 5.66
C ALA A 315 4.80 28.76 6.76
N GLY A 316 3.52 28.67 6.39
CA GLY A 316 2.38 28.91 7.30
C GLY A 316 1.91 30.37 7.35
N ARG A 317 2.66 31.33 6.82
CA ARG A 317 2.25 32.75 6.76
C ARG A 317 1.26 33.06 5.64
N GLY A 318 1.02 32.10 4.74
CA GLY A 318 0.05 32.18 3.65
C GLY A 318 -1.35 31.74 4.05
N ILE A 319 -1.61 31.44 5.32
CA ILE A 319 -2.90 30.99 5.84
C ILE A 319 -3.27 31.80 7.08
N LEU A 320 -4.49 32.31 7.13
CA LEU A 320 -5.10 32.89 8.33
C LEU A 320 -6.35 32.10 8.70
N ARG A 321 -6.50 31.76 9.97
CA ARG A 321 -7.62 30.98 10.52
C ARG A 321 -8.49 31.85 11.43
N GLU A 322 -9.60 31.30 11.92
CA GLU A 322 -10.51 31.95 12.89
C GLU A 322 -11.10 33.28 12.41
N ILE A 323 -11.41 33.38 11.12
CA ILE A 323 -12.07 34.55 10.55
C ILE A 323 -13.56 34.46 10.81
N THR A 324 -14.04 35.22 11.81
CA THR A 324 -15.43 35.15 12.29
C THR A 324 -16.32 36.27 11.76
N SER A 325 -15.77 37.24 11.02
CA SER A 325 -16.52 38.40 10.53
C SER A 325 -16.16 38.80 9.11
N ARG A 326 -17.08 39.53 8.46
CA ARG A 326 -16.92 40.12 7.13
C ARG A 326 -15.71 41.05 7.06
N GLN A 327 -15.59 41.92 8.06
CA GLN A 327 -14.44 42.82 8.19
C GLN A 327 -13.15 42.04 8.43
N GLY A 328 -13.20 40.95 9.20
CA GLY A 328 -12.08 40.02 9.38
C GLY A 328 -11.59 39.44 8.05
N ALA A 329 -12.51 39.04 7.17
CA ALA A 329 -12.16 38.52 5.84
C ALA A 329 -11.50 39.60 4.95
N ARG A 330 -12.01 40.83 4.98
CA ARG A 330 -11.40 41.98 4.30
C ARG A 330 -9.96 42.24 4.79
N THR A 331 -9.77 42.24 6.11
CA THR A 331 -8.44 42.42 6.73
C THR A 331 -7.50 41.27 6.37
N ALA A 332 -7.98 40.03 6.43
CA ALA A 332 -7.22 38.84 6.06
C ALA A 332 -6.74 38.91 4.60
N TYR A 333 -7.58 39.39 3.68
CA TYR A 333 -7.21 39.61 2.29
C TYR A 333 -5.98 40.51 2.17
N HIS A 334 -6.03 41.71 2.75
CA HIS A 334 -4.92 42.65 2.67
C HIS A 334 -3.64 42.12 3.32
N SER A 335 -3.76 41.46 4.47
CA SER A 335 -2.63 40.88 5.18
C SER A 335 -1.92 39.82 4.35
N LEU A 336 -2.68 38.90 3.75
CA LEU A 336 -2.13 37.81 2.94
C LEU A 336 -1.48 38.32 1.65
N VAL A 337 -2.14 39.22 0.91
CA VAL A 337 -1.57 39.79 -0.32
C VAL A 337 -0.28 40.56 -0.01
N ARG A 338 -0.25 41.34 1.07
CA ARG A 338 0.96 42.07 1.49
C ARG A 338 2.07 41.13 1.95
N ALA A 339 1.74 40.02 2.62
CA ALA A 339 2.73 39.02 3.02
C ALA A 339 3.32 38.31 1.78
N ALA A 340 2.49 37.95 0.81
CA ALA A 340 2.88 37.33 -0.45
C ALA A 340 3.86 38.22 -1.25
N LEU A 341 3.50 39.48 -1.49
CA LEU A 341 4.36 40.42 -2.23
C LEU A 341 5.65 40.77 -1.49
N ARG A 342 5.66 40.71 -0.15
CA ARG A 342 6.89 40.89 0.63
C ARG A 342 7.81 39.69 0.54
N ALA A 343 7.26 38.49 0.50
CA ALA A 343 8.05 37.28 0.34
C ALA A 343 8.58 37.12 -1.09
N ARG A 344 7.78 37.49 -2.08
CA ARG A 344 8.15 37.45 -3.49
C ARG A 344 7.41 38.54 -4.27
N ALA A 345 8.13 39.60 -4.62
CA ALA A 345 7.56 40.80 -5.23
C ALA A 345 6.97 40.56 -6.63
N ASP A 346 7.54 39.62 -7.38
CA ASP A 346 7.10 39.22 -8.73
C ASP A 346 6.05 38.09 -8.73
N ALA A 347 5.57 37.65 -7.55
CA ALA A 347 4.62 36.54 -7.46
C ALA A 347 3.28 36.90 -8.10
N ARG A 348 2.76 36.01 -8.95
CA ARG A 348 1.42 36.10 -9.50
C ARG A 348 0.41 35.73 -8.42
N ILE A 349 -0.32 36.72 -7.93
CA ILE A 349 -1.37 36.51 -6.92
C ILE A 349 -2.71 36.43 -7.64
N LEU A 350 -3.34 35.25 -7.58
CA LEU A 350 -4.69 35.05 -8.12
C LEU A 350 -5.76 35.67 -7.19
N GLY A 351 -5.46 35.75 -5.89
CA GLY A 351 -6.35 36.31 -4.87
C GLY A 351 -6.19 35.59 -3.53
N VAL A 352 -7.27 35.57 -2.76
CA VAL A 352 -7.36 34.83 -1.49
C VAL A 352 -8.54 33.89 -1.54
N LEU A 353 -8.27 32.61 -1.27
CA LEU A 353 -9.27 31.56 -1.17
C LEU A 353 -9.85 31.56 0.25
N LEU A 354 -11.12 31.92 0.38
CA LEU A 354 -11.87 31.79 1.63
C LEU A 354 -12.53 30.41 1.66
N SER A 355 -12.37 29.68 2.76
CA SER A 355 -12.94 28.35 2.96
C SER A 355 -13.64 28.24 4.30
N GLU A 356 -14.73 27.47 4.38
CA GLU A 356 -15.33 27.10 5.67
C GLU A 356 -14.40 26.17 6.44
N THR A 357 -14.36 26.29 7.78
CA THR A 357 -13.59 25.37 8.62
C THR A 357 -14.28 24.02 8.68
N ILE A 358 -13.60 22.96 8.25
CA ILE A 358 -14.09 21.58 8.34
C ILE A 358 -13.47 20.91 9.55
N ARG A 359 -14.30 20.31 10.40
CA ARG A 359 -13.87 19.48 11.53
C ARG A 359 -14.15 18.02 11.23
N GLY A 360 -13.30 17.15 11.75
CA GLY A 360 -13.44 15.71 11.63
C GLY A 360 -12.72 15.00 12.77
N ILE A 361 -12.64 13.68 12.66
CA ILE A 361 -12.03 12.82 13.67
C ILE A 361 -10.52 12.63 13.44
N ALA A 362 -10.07 12.77 12.19
CA ALA A 362 -8.68 12.63 11.77
C ALA A 362 -8.42 13.41 10.47
N GLU A 363 -7.17 13.84 10.28
CA GLU A 363 -6.69 14.44 9.05
C GLU A 363 -5.64 13.52 8.41
N VAL A 364 -5.88 13.13 7.15
CA VAL A 364 -5.00 12.23 6.40
C VAL A 364 -4.47 12.91 5.15
N ARG A 365 -3.33 12.44 4.66
CA ARG A 365 -2.77 12.81 3.36
C ARG A 365 -2.99 11.68 2.37
N ILE A 366 -3.47 11.99 1.17
CA ILE A 366 -3.49 11.06 0.04
C ILE A 366 -2.59 11.63 -1.05
N ARG A 367 -1.57 10.88 -1.44
CA ARG A 367 -0.60 11.31 -2.47
C ARG A 367 -0.54 10.28 -3.59
N ALA A 368 -0.88 10.69 -4.81
CA ALA A 368 -0.62 9.92 -6.03
C ALA A 368 0.64 10.48 -6.70
N VAL A 369 1.69 9.67 -6.84
CA VAL A 369 2.95 10.08 -7.48
C VAL A 369 3.26 9.16 -8.65
N ARG A 370 3.67 9.73 -9.77
CA ARG A 370 4.13 8.99 -10.93
C ARG A 370 5.57 8.54 -10.70
N ASP A 371 5.75 7.24 -10.62
CA ASP A 371 7.03 6.58 -10.77
C ASP A 371 7.29 6.31 -12.27
N PRO A 372 8.52 6.51 -12.77
CA PRO A 372 8.85 6.27 -14.17
C PRO A 372 8.60 4.83 -14.63
N ASP A 373 8.85 3.86 -13.75
CA ASP A 373 8.86 2.43 -14.08
C ASP A 373 7.57 1.74 -13.64
N LEU A 374 7.02 2.15 -12.50
CA LEU A 374 5.84 1.52 -11.88
C LEU A 374 4.52 2.18 -12.25
N GLY A 375 4.56 3.34 -12.91
CA GLY A 375 3.38 4.17 -13.10
C GLY A 375 2.97 4.83 -11.78
N PHE A 376 1.67 4.99 -11.54
CA PHE A 376 1.22 5.74 -10.38
C PHE A 376 1.23 4.91 -9.09
N LEU A 377 1.77 5.52 -8.04
CA LEU A 377 1.77 5.02 -6.67
C LEU A 377 0.88 5.92 -5.82
N ILE A 378 -0.08 5.36 -5.10
CA ILE A 378 -0.92 6.06 -4.12
C ILE A 378 -0.46 5.73 -2.71
N GLN A 379 -0.18 6.77 -1.92
CA GLN A 379 0.21 6.70 -0.53
C GLN A 379 -0.90 7.28 0.34
N LEU A 380 -1.15 6.66 1.49
CA LEU A 380 -2.11 7.14 2.49
C LEU A 380 -1.42 7.25 3.85
N GLY A 381 -1.41 8.46 4.41
CA GLY A 381 -0.69 8.77 5.65
C GLY A 381 -1.40 9.77 6.54
N GLY A 382 -0.79 10.07 7.69
CA GLY A 382 -1.23 11.17 8.55
C GLY A 382 -0.89 12.53 7.95
N SER A 383 -1.78 13.51 8.10
CA SER A 383 -1.50 14.91 7.77
C SER A 383 -0.94 15.66 8.99
N GLY A 384 -0.15 16.71 8.74
CA GLY A 384 0.42 17.57 9.79
C GLY A 384 1.12 16.78 10.91
N ASP A 385 0.85 17.16 12.15
CA ASP A 385 1.43 16.52 13.34
C ASP A 385 1.04 15.04 13.46
N LEU A 386 -0.11 14.64 12.91
CA LEU A 386 -0.54 13.25 12.93
C LEU A 386 0.35 12.35 12.08
N GLY A 387 1.04 12.91 11.08
CA GLY A 387 2.05 12.20 10.30
C GLY A 387 3.40 12.06 11.01
N LEU A 388 3.67 12.86 12.05
CA LEU A 388 4.94 12.84 12.75
C LEU A 388 5.01 11.64 13.71
N GLY A 389 6.10 10.86 13.60
CA GLY A 389 6.35 9.72 14.50
C GLY A 389 5.56 8.44 14.16
N LEU A 390 4.79 8.43 13.07
CA LEU A 390 4.20 7.20 12.54
C LEU A 390 5.22 6.42 11.68
N PRO A 391 5.06 5.08 11.56
CA PRO A 391 5.77 4.29 10.56
C PRO A 391 5.53 4.82 9.13
N PRO A 392 6.38 4.48 8.16
CA PRO A 392 6.21 4.87 6.77
C PRO A 392 4.82 4.55 6.21
N ASP A 393 4.28 5.47 5.41
CA ASP A 393 2.97 5.32 4.79
C ASP A 393 2.94 4.12 3.83
N PRO A 394 1.89 3.28 3.85
CA PRO A 394 1.73 2.23 2.87
C PRO A 394 1.51 2.82 1.48
N VAL A 395 1.94 2.05 0.48
CA VAL A 395 1.81 2.41 -0.93
C VAL A 395 0.99 1.36 -1.68
N MET A 396 0.17 1.80 -2.62
CA MET A 396 -0.63 0.99 -3.55
C MET A 396 -0.32 1.41 -4.98
N LEU A 397 -0.21 0.46 -5.90
CA LEU A 397 0.01 0.71 -7.32
C LEU A 397 -1.31 1.02 -8.05
N VAL A 398 -1.22 1.76 -9.15
CA VAL A 398 -2.32 2.06 -10.08
C VAL A 398 -2.02 1.38 -11.41
N PRO A 399 -2.97 0.62 -12.00
CA PRO A 399 -4.39 0.50 -11.62
C PRO A 399 -4.63 -0.36 -10.37
N ALA A 400 -5.64 0.01 -9.59
CA ALA A 400 -6.03 -0.67 -8.35
C ALA A 400 -7.48 -1.17 -8.37
N THR A 401 -7.73 -2.28 -7.68
CA THR A 401 -9.06 -2.80 -7.38
C THR A 401 -9.64 -2.16 -6.12
N ARG A 402 -10.95 -2.28 -5.92
CA ARG A 402 -11.62 -1.79 -4.69
C ARG A 402 -11.08 -2.49 -3.44
N ALA A 403 -10.68 -3.76 -3.56
CA ALA A 403 -10.07 -4.51 -2.47
C ALA A 403 -8.70 -3.92 -2.11
N ASP A 404 -7.88 -3.54 -3.10
CA ASP A 404 -6.59 -2.89 -2.87
C ASP A 404 -6.75 -1.57 -2.12
N VAL A 405 -7.76 -0.77 -2.49
CA VAL A 405 -8.07 0.51 -1.82
C VAL A 405 -8.50 0.31 -0.37
N VAL A 406 -9.40 -0.66 -0.11
CA VAL A 406 -9.85 -0.98 1.26
C VAL A 406 -8.67 -1.46 2.10
N GLU A 407 -7.79 -2.27 1.53
CA GLU A 407 -6.57 -2.72 2.21
C GLU A 407 -5.62 -1.57 2.51
N LEU A 408 -5.42 -0.63 1.56
CA LEU A 408 -4.61 0.57 1.79
C LEU A 408 -5.13 1.37 2.99
N VAL A 409 -6.45 1.58 3.06
CA VAL A 409 -7.12 2.32 4.16
C VAL A 409 -6.93 1.61 5.50
N ALA A 410 -7.00 0.28 5.53
CA ALA A 410 -6.83 -0.50 6.76
C ALA A 410 -5.36 -0.64 7.18
N ALA A 411 -4.43 -0.71 6.24
CA ALA A 411 -3.01 -0.92 6.51
C ALA A 411 -2.27 0.35 6.95
N ALA A 412 -2.84 1.54 6.71
CA ALA A 412 -2.21 2.80 7.05
C ALA A 412 -2.03 2.93 8.57
N PRO A 413 -0.82 3.26 9.08
CA PRO A 413 -0.61 3.43 10.53
C PRO A 413 -1.53 4.48 11.17
N VAL A 414 -2.01 5.45 10.38
CA VAL A 414 -2.97 6.47 10.79
C VAL A 414 -4.39 5.90 11.01
N ALA A 415 -4.67 4.66 10.57
CA ALA A 415 -5.99 4.04 10.71
C ALA A 415 -6.51 3.99 12.14
N ARG A 416 -5.60 3.81 13.10
CA ARG A 416 -5.90 3.85 14.54
C ARG A 416 -6.60 5.11 15.03
N TYR A 417 -6.56 6.20 14.25
CA TYR A 417 -7.20 7.48 14.57
C TYR A 417 -8.60 7.63 13.98
N TYR A 418 -8.99 6.76 13.04
CA TYR A 418 -10.28 6.82 12.35
C TYR A 418 -11.05 5.49 12.30
N ASP A 419 -10.49 4.37 12.76
CA ASP A 419 -11.14 3.05 12.71
C ASP A 419 -11.98 2.72 13.96
N GLY A 420 -12.03 3.63 14.93
CA GLY A 420 -12.69 3.44 16.22
C GLY A 420 -11.82 2.79 17.28
N SER A 421 -10.55 2.53 16.99
CA SER A 421 -9.56 2.12 18.00
C SER A 421 -9.47 3.13 19.13
N PHE A 422 -9.03 2.65 20.30
CA PHE A 422 -8.89 3.46 21.51
C PHE A 422 -10.20 4.14 21.97
N GLY A 423 -11.35 3.53 21.69
CA GLY A 423 -12.66 4.04 22.11
C GLY A 423 -13.09 5.32 21.40
N ARG A 424 -12.49 5.63 20.24
CA ARG A 424 -12.84 6.80 19.43
C ARG A 424 -14.09 6.54 18.59
N GLU A 425 -14.77 7.61 18.20
CA GLU A 425 -15.82 7.52 17.19
C GLU A 425 -15.21 7.09 15.84
N PRO A 426 -15.77 6.08 15.14
CA PRO A 426 -15.24 5.62 13.87
C PRO A 426 -15.55 6.62 12.74
N GLY A 427 -14.63 6.70 11.79
CA GLY A 427 -14.71 7.55 10.61
C GLY A 427 -15.44 6.92 9.46
N ASP A 428 -15.74 7.74 8.45
CA ASP A 428 -16.34 7.28 7.20
C ASP A 428 -15.29 6.65 6.26
N LEU A 429 -14.88 5.43 6.59
CA LEU A 429 -13.89 4.67 5.80
C LEU A 429 -14.39 4.36 4.39
N ARG A 430 -15.71 4.25 4.21
CA ARG A 430 -16.31 4.03 2.90
C ARG A 430 -16.10 5.25 2.00
N ALA A 431 -16.33 6.46 2.51
CA ALA A 431 -16.09 7.68 1.75
C ALA A 431 -14.61 7.95 1.51
N LEU A 432 -13.72 7.57 2.46
CA LEU A 432 -12.28 7.64 2.25
C LEU A 432 -11.84 6.72 1.11
N ALA A 433 -12.28 5.45 1.12
CA ALA A 433 -12.00 4.50 0.07
C ALA A 433 -12.57 4.95 -1.30
N GLU A 434 -13.79 5.50 -1.33
CA GLU A 434 -14.38 6.05 -2.56
C GLU A 434 -13.56 7.24 -3.11
N THR A 435 -13.05 8.11 -2.24
CA THR A 435 -12.19 9.23 -2.64
C THR A 435 -10.87 8.74 -3.24
N ILE A 436 -10.25 7.71 -2.64
CA ILE A 436 -9.05 7.09 -3.19
C ILE A 436 -9.35 6.41 -4.54
N ALA A 437 -10.48 5.72 -4.69
CA ALA A 437 -10.87 5.10 -5.96
C ALA A 437 -11.09 6.14 -7.08
N ARG A 438 -11.62 7.32 -6.75
CA ARG A 438 -11.72 8.46 -7.68
C ARG A 438 -10.35 8.99 -8.08
N LEU A 439 -9.42 9.05 -7.13
CA LEU A 439 -8.04 9.43 -7.41
C LEU A 439 -7.31 8.38 -8.27
N VAL A 440 -7.58 7.08 -8.07
CA VAL A 440 -7.09 5.99 -8.95
C VAL A 440 -7.57 6.21 -10.38
N ALA A 441 -8.86 6.56 -10.57
CA ALA A 441 -9.41 6.85 -11.89
C ALA A 441 -8.74 8.08 -12.53
N PHE A 442 -8.57 9.17 -11.79
CA PHE A 442 -7.88 10.37 -12.27
C PHE A 442 -6.44 10.08 -12.68
N ALA A 443 -5.67 9.41 -11.83
CA ALA A 443 -4.29 9.03 -12.09
C ALA A 443 -4.16 8.11 -13.31
N SER A 444 -5.14 7.22 -13.51
CA SER A 444 -5.17 6.32 -14.68
C SER A 444 -5.42 7.07 -15.99
N ASP A 445 -6.34 8.04 -15.99
CA ASP A 445 -6.71 8.82 -17.18
C ASP A 445 -5.64 9.81 -17.62
N PHE A 446 -4.94 10.41 -16.66
CA PHE A 446 -3.93 11.43 -16.90
C PHE A 446 -2.52 10.93 -16.64
N ARG A 447 -2.29 9.61 -16.76
CA ARG A 447 -0.99 8.99 -16.45
C ARG A 447 0.20 9.58 -17.22
N ASP A 448 -0.08 10.15 -18.39
CA ASP A 448 0.91 10.72 -19.31
C ASP A 448 1.05 12.25 -19.15
N SER A 449 0.09 12.91 -18.50
CA SER A 449 0.01 14.37 -18.37
C SER A 449 0.20 14.86 -16.93
N VAL A 450 0.03 14.01 -15.93
CA VAL A 450 0.17 14.32 -14.50
C VAL A 450 1.40 13.59 -13.96
N SER A 451 2.16 14.25 -13.09
CA SER A 451 3.30 13.65 -12.37
C SER A 451 2.98 13.43 -10.90
N GLU A 452 2.09 14.23 -10.32
CA GLU A 452 1.75 14.13 -8.91
C GLU A 452 0.37 14.75 -8.61
N VAL A 453 -0.36 14.14 -7.69
CA VAL A 453 -1.52 14.73 -7.01
C VAL A 453 -1.35 14.56 -5.51
N VAL A 454 -1.55 15.64 -4.76
CA VAL A 454 -1.53 15.62 -3.29
C VAL A 454 -2.83 16.21 -2.77
N LEU A 455 -3.55 15.45 -1.93
CA LEU A 455 -4.67 15.92 -1.13
C LEU A 455 -4.19 15.98 0.33
N ASP A 456 -4.03 17.19 0.88
CA ASP A 456 -3.45 17.36 2.22
C ASP A 456 -3.87 18.66 2.94
N PRO A 457 -4.75 18.63 3.96
CA PRO A 457 -5.38 17.45 4.54
C PRO A 457 -6.67 17.04 3.81
N VAL A 458 -6.96 15.73 3.89
CA VAL A 458 -8.29 15.15 3.77
C VAL A 458 -8.83 14.91 5.17
N VAL A 459 -9.91 15.62 5.52
CA VAL A 459 -10.58 15.50 6.82
C VAL A 459 -11.54 14.32 6.77
N VAL A 460 -11.27 13.30 7.57
CA VAL A 460 -12.17 12.15 7.77
C VAL A 460 -13.19 12.54 8.83
N ARG A 461 -14.49 12.52 8.49
CA ARG A 461 -15.57 12.82 9.43
C ARG A 461 -16.14 11.52 10.01
N ALA A 462 -17.00 11.65 11.01
CA ALA A 462 -17.69 10.53 11.63
C ALA A 462 -18.41 9.67 10.59
N LYS A 463 -18.55 8.38 10.87
CA LYS A 463 -19.18 7.40 9.98
C LYS A 463 -20.52 7.89 9.45
N GLY A 464 -20.69 7.88 8.12
CA GLY A 464 -21.90 8.35 7.44
C GLY A 464 -21.87 9.84 7.09
N GLN A 465 -20.87 10.60 7.56
CA GLN A 465 -20.69 12.01 7.22
C GLN A 465 -19.67 12.23 6.11
N GLY A 466 -19.03 11.20 5.57
CA GLY A 466 -18.08 11.33 4.46
C GLY A 466 -16.71 11.91 4.81
N VAL A 467 -15.98 12.34 3.78
CA VAL A 467 -14.65 12.98 3.90
C VAL A 467 -14.62 14.29 3.12
N VAL A 468 -13.70 15.18 3.45
CA VAL A 468 -13.52 16.45 2.73
C VAL A 468 -12.03 16.76 2.56
N ALA A 469 -11.56 16.84 1.32
CA ALA A 469 -10.26 17.41 1.01
C ALA A 469 -10.33 18.93 1.19
N THR A 470 -9.42 19.48 2.00
CA THR A 470 -9.37 20.92 2.26
C THR A 470 -8.28 21.62 1.46
N ASP A 471 -7.31 20.87 0.93
CA ASP A 471 -6.26 21.35 0.04
C ASP A 471 -6.02 20.34 -1.07
N ALA A 472 -5.51 20.83 -2.20
CA ALA A 472 -5.10 19.99 -3.30
C ALA A 472 -3.97 20.64 -4.11
N ARG A 473 -3.01 19.80 -4.53
CA ARG A 473 -1.98 20.17 -5.49
C ARG A 473 -1.95 19.15 -6.62
N VAL A 474 -1.93 19.64 -7.85
CA VAL A 474 -1.70 18.83 -9.05
C VAL A 474 -0.46 19.36 -9.78
N SER A 475 0.49 18.46 -10.04
CA SER A 475 1.68 18.71 -10.83
C SER A 475 1.52 18.00 -12.17
N VAL A 476 1.69 18.73 -13.28
CA VAL A 476 1.64 18.16 -14.63
C VAL A 476 3.04 17.80 -15.13
N SER A 477 3.13 16.69 -15.82
CA SER A 477 4.35 16.23 -16.46
C SER A 477 4.71 17.16 -17.62
N PRO A 478 6.00 17.41 -17.91
CA PRO A 478 6.37 18.01 -19.18
C PRO A 478 5.89 17.12 -20.32
N PRO A 479 5.42 17.68 -21.44
CA PRO A 479 5.07 16.88 -22.61
C PRO A 479 6.30 16.06 -23.02
N LYS A 480 6.11 14.75 -23.31
CA LYS A 480 7.19 13.95 -23.90
C LYS A 480 7.65 14.65 -25.18
N PRO A 481 8.97 14.85 -25.40
CA PRO A 481 9.43 15.31 -26.71
C PRO A 481 8.91 14.32 -27.75
N GLY A 482 8.21 14.84 -28.77
CA GLY A 482 7.63 14.03 -29.84
C GLY A 482 8.71 13.19 -30.50
N GLY A 483 8.47 11.88 -30.58
CA GLY A 483 9.27 10.95 -31.38
C GLY A 483 8.83 10.95 -32.83
#